data_AF-A0A3R7TPV4-F1
#
_entry.id   AF-A0A3R7TPV4-F1
#
_cell.length_a   1.000
_cell.length_b   1.000
_cell.length_c   1.000
_cell.angle_alpha   90.00
_cell.angle_beta   90.00
_cell.angle_gamma   90.00
#
_symmetry.space_group_name_H-M   'P 1'
#
loop_
_entity.id
_entity.type
_entity.pdbx_description
1 polymer ?
#
loop_
_entity_poly.entity_id
_entity_poly.type
_entity_poly.pdbx_seq_one_letter_code
_entity_poly.pdbx_strand_id
1 'polypeptide(L)'
;MVQMNIMVTERCGGHITLLFSIWKDSHLARSQGSRGAGLNVTDGVEATVEYIGSNQPKIKKEISFGSQLDKPAGPVDDGELFI
;
A
#
# COMPACT_ATOMS: atom_id res chain seq x y z
N MET A 1 -28.70 -11.80 -19.27
CA MET A 1 -27.30 -11.43 -18.96
C MET A 1 -26.91 -12.19 -17.71
N VAL A 2 -25.92 -13.10 -17.80
CA VAL A 2 -25.42 -13.83 -16.62
C VAL A 2 -24.34 -12.96 -15.98
N GLN A 3 -24.54 -12.57 -14.72
CA GLN A 3 -23.54 -11.85 -13.95
C GLN A 3 -22.43 -12.84 -13.59
N MET A 4 -21.22 -12.62 -14.12
CA MET A 4 -20.04 -13.36 -13.68
C MET A 4 -19.60 -12.78 -12.32
N ASN A 5 -19.89 -13.49 -11.23
CA ASN A 5 -19.31 -13.21 -9.93
C ASN A 5 -17.84 -13.63 -9.96
N ILE A 6 -16.95 -12.70 -10.29
CA ILE A 6 -15.51 -12.92 -10.22
C ILE A 6 -15.11 -12.80 -8.75
N MET A 7 -14.74 -13.93 -8.16
CA MET A 7 -14.21 -14.02 -6.80
C MET A 7 -12.75 -14.46 -6.89
N VAL A 8 -11.87 -13.76 -6.18
CA VAL A 8 -10.45 -14.09 -6.08
C VAL A 8 -10.13 -14.29 -4.61
N THR A 9 -9.56 -15.45 -4.28
CA THR A 9 -9.12 -15.79 -2.93
C THR A 9 -7.62 -15.95 -2.93
N GLU A 10 -6.96 -15.25 -2.00
CA GLU A 10 -5.51 -15.33 -1.79
C GLU A 10 -5.19 -15.72 -0.35
N ARG A 11 -4.09 -16.45 -0.18
CA ARG A 11 -3.60 -16.86 1.14
C ARG A 11 -2.28 -16.19 1.45
N CYS A 12 -2.23 -15.49 2.58
CA CYS A 12 -1.05 -14.84 3.10
C CYS A 12 -0.59 -15.59 4.34
N GLY A 13 0.56 -16.27 4.25
CA GLY A 13 1.19 -16.90 5.42
C GLY A 13 1.56 -15.87 6.50
N GLY A 14 1.60 -16.29 7.76
CA GLY A 14 2.01 -15.43 8.87
C GLY A 14 3.50 -15.09 8.81
N HIS A 15 3.85 -13.85 9.18
CA HIS A 15 5.23 -13.40 9.32
C HIS A 15 5.54 -13.11 10.79
N ILE A 16 6.59 -13.74 11.33
CA ILE A 16 7.07 -13.50 12.70
C ILE A 16 8.43 -12.81 12.62
N THR A 17 8.48 -11.57 13.08
CA THR A 17 9.72 -10.79 13.20
C THR A 17 10.42 -11.12 14.51
N LEU A 18 11.69 -11.56 14.45
CA LEU A 18 12.47 -11.95 15.62
C LEU A 18 13.36 -10.81 16.12
N LEU A 19 14.02 -10.11 15.19
CA LEU A 19 14.91 -8.99 15.47
C LEU A 19 14.61 -7.88 14.49
N PHE A 20 14.45 -6.65 14.96
CA PHE A 20 14.22 -5.52 14.07
C PHE A 20 14.70 -4.19 14.63
N SER A 21 15.06 -3.28 13.72
CA SER A 21 15.15 -1.85 13.96
C SER A 21 14.15 -1.11 13.07
N ILE A 22 13.54 -0.07 13.61
CA ILE A 22 12.51 0.71 12.92
C ILE A 22 13.19 1.82 12.11
N TRP A 23 12.78 1.96 10.85
CA TRP A 23 13.12 3.09 10.00
C TRP A 23 11.84 3.82 9.60
N LYS A 24 11.50 4.89 10.33
CA LYS A 24 10.23 5.62 10.16
C LYS A 24 10.39 7.07 9.69
N ASP A 25 11.61 7.57 9.58
CA ASP A 25 11.88 9.00 9.32
C ASP A 25 11.75 9.38 7.82
N SER A 26 11.32 8.44 6.98
CA SER A 26 11.03 8.72 5.57
C SER A 26 9.67 9.38 5.39
N HIS A 27 9.63 10.50 4.68
CA HIS A 27 8.40 11.20 4.32
C HIS A 27 7.48 10.39 3.38
N LEU A 28 8.05 9.43 2.64
CA LEU A 28 7.32 8.55 1.72
C LEU A 28 7.06 7.20 2.38
N ALA A 29 5.80 6.76 2.40
CA ALA A 29 5.39 5.51 3.03
C ALA A 29 6.12 4.28 2.46
N ARG A 30 6.40 4.25 1.14
CA ARG A 30 7.16 3.15 0.49
C ARG A 30 8.60 3.02 0.95
N SER A 31 9.16 4.09 1.52
CA SER A 31 10.54 4.16 2.00
C SER A 31 10.61 4.07 3.53
N GLN A 32 9.47 3.82 4.19
CA GLN A 32 9.39 3.46 5.61
C GLN A 32 9.38 1.93 5.74
N GLY A 33 9.90 1.42 6.86
CA GLY A 33 9.91 -0.01 7.12
C GLY A 33 10.78 -0.38 8.31
N SER A 34 11.21 -1.65 8.36
CA SER A 34 12.16 -2.14 9.36
C SER A 34 13.29 -2.92 8.68
N ARG A 35 14.44 -2.96 9.35
CA ARG A 35 15.51 -3.91 9.02
C ARG A 35 15.52 -4.98 10.08
N GLY A 36 15.69 -6.25 9.71
CA GLY A 36 15.56 -7.32 10.68
C GLY A 36 15.73 -8.72 10.12
N ALA A 37 15.40 -9.69 10.97
CA ALA A 37 15.30 -11.11 10.63
C ALA A 37 13.97 -11.67 11.14
N GLY A 38 13.39 -12.60 10.40
CA GLY A 38 12.12 -13.22 10.71
C GLY A 38 11.93 -14.53 9.95
N LEU A 39 10.80 -15.18 10.19
CA LEU A 39 10.40 -16.42 9.50
C LEU A 39 8.94 -16.33 9.07
N ASN A 40 8.60 -17.09 8.04
CA ASN A 40 7.24 -17.23 7.55
C ASN A 40 6.68 -18.59 7.97
N VAL A 41 5.41 -18.60 8.39
CA VAL A 41 4.65 -19.81 8.68
C VAL A 41 3.53 -19.99 7.65
N THR A 42 3.13 -21.23 7.43
CA THR A 42 2.04 -21.58 6.52
C THR A 42 0.69 -21.09 7.01
N ASP A 43 0.48 -21.13 8.33
CA ASP A 43 -0.71 -20.63 8.98
C ASP A 43 -0.75 -19.11 8.89
N GLY A 44 -1.88 -18.56 8.47
CA GLY A 44 -2.01 -17.14 8.20
C GLY A 44 -3.46 -16.76 7.90
N VAL A 45 -3.63 -15.83 6.98
CA VAL A 45 -4.93 -15.25 6.64
C VAL A 45 -5.32 -15.62 5.21
N GLU A 46 -6.59 -15.94 5.02
CA GLU A 46 -7.21 -16.06 3.70
C GLU A 46 -8.05 -14.80 3.43
N ALA A 47 -7.77 -14.13 2.31
CA ALA A 47 -8.47 -12.94 1.88
C ALA A 47 -9.24 -13.24 0.60
N THR A 48 -10.57 -13.07 0.66
CA THR A 48 -11.45 -13.26 -0.49
C THR A 48 -12.02 -11.92 -0.93
N VAL A 49 -11.83 -11.60 -2.20
CA VAL A 49 -12.35 -10.41 -2.85
C VAL A 49 -13.42 -10.82 -3.85
N GLU A 50 -14.61 -10.27 -3.70
CA GLU A 50 -15.69 -10.45 -4.66
C GLU A 50 -15.90 -9.16 -5.46
N TYR A 51 -15.96 -9.30 -6.78
CA TYR A 51 -16.37 -8.21 -7.66
C TYR A 51 -17.89 -8.02 -7.56
N ILE A 52 -18.32 -7.06 -6.76
CA ILE A 52 -19.73 -6.70 -6.57
C ILE A 52 -20.28 -5.71 -7.62
N GLY A 53 -19.41 -5.20 -8.51
CA GLY A 53 -19.78 -4.27 -9.60
C GLY A 53 -18.79 -3.12 -9.77
N SER A 54 -18.83 -2.44 -10.92
CA SER A 54 -18.00 -1.27 -11.17
C SER A 54 -18.74 -0.01 -10.74
N ASN A 55 -18.47 0.47 -9.53
CA ASN A 55 -18.62 1.90 -9.25
C ASN A 55 -17.48 2.59 -9.99
N GLN A 56 -17.64 2.89 -11.28
CA GLN A 56 -16.69 3.75 -11.98
C GLN A 56 -16.59 5.05 -11.16
N PRO A 57 -15.45 5.33 -10.52
CA PRO A 57 -15.34 6.54 -9.73
C PRO A 57 -15.47 7.72 -10.72
N LYS A 58 -16.34 8.69 -10.42
CA LYS A 58 -16.43 9.96 -11.17
C LYS A 58 -15.08 10.71 -11.19
N ILE A 59 -14.20 10.38 -10.26
CA ILE A 59 -12.87 10.96 -10.10
C ILE A 59 -11.88 10.08 -10.85
N LYS A 60 -11.10 10.71 -11.74
CA LYS A 60 -10.03 10.08 -12.51
C LYS A 60 -9.07 9.40 -11.53
N LYS A 61 -8.66 8.16 -11.82
CA LYS A 61 -7.69 7.41 -11.00
C LYS A 61 -6.44 8.28 -10.80
N GLU A 62 -6.24 8.79 -9.60
CA GLU A 62 -4.95 9.34 -9.21
C GLU A 62 -4.04 8.18 -8.86
N ILE A 63 -2.86 8.20 -9.44
CA ILE A 63 -1.89 7.11 -9.35
C ILE A 63 -1.44 7.02 -7.89
N SER A 64 -1.85 5.97 -7.19
CA SER A 64 -1.30 5.65 -5.88
C SER A 64 0.08 5.01 -6.08
N PHE A 65 1.12 5.78 -5.75
CA PHE A 65 2.46 5.34 -5.37
C PHE A 65 3.19 4.36 -6.32
N GLY A 66 4.06 4.90 -7.20
CA GLY A 66 5.25 4.17 -7.68
C GLY A 66 5.53 4.13 -9.18
N SER A 67 4.75 4.76 -10.05
CA SER A 67 5.01 4.72 -11.51
C SER A 67 5.90 5.86 -12.05
N GLN A 68 6.47 6.71 -11.18
CA GLN A 68 7.47 7.71 -11.56
C GLN A 68 8.60 7.73 -10.52
N LEU A 69 9.83 8.03 -10.98
CA LEU A 69 11.01 8.23 -10.13
C LEU A 69 10.77 9.36 -9.13
N ASP A 70 11.17 9.11 -7.88
CA ASP A 70 11.05 10.07 -6.79
C ASP A 70 11.89 11.30 -7.09
N LYS A 71 11.23 12.45 -7.32
CA LYS A 71 11.93 13.73 -7.36
C LYS A 71 12.37 14.04 -5.91
N PRO A 72 13.65 14.34 -5.67
CA PRO A 72 14.08 14.83 -4.36
C PRO A 72 13.28 16.08 -4.00
N ALA A 73 12.99 16.26 -2.72
CA ALA A 73 12.33 17.47 -2.25
C ALA A 73 13.16 18.69 -2.68
N GLY A 74 12.59 19.53 -3.55
CA GLY A 74 13.10 20.87 -3.77
C GLY A 74 12.83 21.74 -2.55
N PRO A 75 13.47 22.92 -2.46
CA PRO A 75 13.09 23.91 -1.45
C PRO A 75 11.58 24.19 -1.56
N VAL A 76 10.87 24.08 -0.43
CA VAL A 76 9.47 24.49 -0.32
C VAL A 76 9.45 25.96 0.02
N ASP A 77 8.78 26.75 -0.81
CA ASP A 77 8.51 28.15 -0.49
C ASP A 77 7.45 28.21 0.62
N ASP A 78 7.60 29.15 1.55
CA ASP A 78 6.62 29.37 2.62
C ASP A 78 5.25 29.70 1.99
N GLY A 79 4.21 28.97 2.41
CA GLY A 79 2.86 29.17 1.90
C GLY A 79 2.29 30.52 2.32
N GLU A 80 1.74 31.28 1.37
CA GLU A 80 1.09 32.57 1.68
C GLU A 80 -0.17 32.35 2.54
N LEU A 81 -0.16 32.96 3.72
CA LEU A 81 -1.32 33.10 4.60
C LEU A 81 -2.21 34.22 4.05
N PHE A 82 -3.30 33.86 3.38
CA PHE A 82 -4.37 34.81 3.08
C PHE A 82 -5.21 35.00 4.35
N ILE A 83 -5.04 36.14 5.01
CA ILE A 83 -5.89 36.61 6.11
C ILE A 83 -6.95 37.55 5.54
#